data_AF-S3UJ19-F1
#
_entry.id   AF-S3UJ19-F1
#
_cell.length_a   1.000
_cell.length_b   1.000
_cell.length_c   1.000
_cell.angle_alpha   90.00
_cell.angle_beta   90.00
_cell.angle_gamma   90.00
#
_symmetry.space_group_name_H-M   'P 1'
#
loop_
_entity.id
_entity.type
_entity.pdbx_description
1 polymer ?
#
loop_
_entity_poly.entity_id
_entity_poly.type
_entity_poly.pdbx_seq_one_letter_code
_entity_poly.pdbx_strand_id
1 'polypeptide(L)'
;MLPANSLSYSNLTPMAAIKLIADAAGGFVYSEPNSNTLTIKPLYKKVYWDAIQQSDFDRLIPESVVTDLSTDYALYPNYNGVFLTNDRTGETGTVKRRDTAGDVKLEPINDPLFTSISAMHEKGRSVLAKAGMVENHSLLMPIVNEIGLCTPSDLIAFNAEWWGVADSVSGSFSEGKATQTVAVERVNHE
;
A
#
# COMPACT_ATOMS: atom_id res chain seq x y z
N MET A 1 -0.78 21.13 -0.03
CA MET A 1 0.39 22.03 0.18
C MET A 1 0.74 21.99 1.65
N LEU A 2 2.02 21.97 2.01
CA LEU A 2 2.47 22.02 3.41
C LEU A 2 2.54 23.49 3.86
N PRO A 3 1.93 23.87 4.99
CA PRO A 3 2.11 25.20 5.57
C PRO A 3 3.58 25.47 5.95
N ALA A 4 3.92 26.76 6.12
CA ALA A 4 5.22 27.15 6.63
C ALA A 4 5.46 26.54 8.02
N ASN A 5 6.70 26.12 8.31
CA ASN A 5 7.14 25.46 9.55
C ASN A 5 6.51 24.07 9.84
N SER A 6 5.69 23.52 8.95
CA SER A 6 5.14 22.17 9.14
C SER A 6 6.21 21.08 9.05
N LEU A 7 7.16 21.23 8.12
CA LEU A 7 8.31 20.35 7.99
C LEU A 7 9.57 21.11 8.41
N SER A 8 10.24 20.63 9.45
CA SER A 8 11.59 21.05 9.81
C SER A 8 12.40 19.79 10.10
N TYR A 9 13.50 19.61 9.38
CA TYR A 9 14.41 18.51 9.55
C TYR A 9 15.85 19.02 9.55
N SER A 10 16.63 18.55 10.51
CA SER A 10 18.09 18.68 10.53
C SER A 10 18.68 17.29 10.43
N ASN A 11 19.67 17.08 9.56
CA ASN A 11 20.38 15.81 9.36
C ASN A 11 19.60 14.69 8.64
N LEU A 12 18.55 15.01 7.87
CA LEU A 12 17.97 14.05 6.92
C LEU A 12 18.62 14.17 5.55
N THR A 13 18.85 13.02 4.91
CA THR A 13 19.18 13.00 3.48
C THR A 13 17.96 13.48 2.67
N PRO A 14 18.15 14.01 1.45
CA PRO A 14 17.02 14.41 0.59
C PRO A 14 15.97 13.30 0.41
N MET A 15 16.41 12.05 0.23
CA MET A 15 15.50 10.90 0.11
C MET A 15 14.71 10.65 1.40
N ALA A 16 15.35 10.74 2.57
CA ALA A 16 14.66 10.56 3.84
C ALA A 16 13.60 11.65 4.09
N ALA A 17 13.86 12.89 3.69
CA ALA A 17 12.88 13.97 3.77
C ALA A 17 11.66 13.73 2.86
N ILE A 18 11.88 13.29 1.62
CA ILE A 18 10.79 12.96 0.69
C ILE A 18 9.97 11.78 1.21
N LYS A 19 10.65 10.74 1.72
CA LYS A 19 9.99 9.57 2.32
C LYS A 19 9.08 9.97 3.47
N LEU A 20 9.56 10.84 4.37
CA LEU A 20 8.77 11.32 5.51
C LEU A 20 7.46 11.99 5.05
N ILE A 21 7.50 12.79 3.99
CA ILE A 21 6.30 13.41 3.41
C ILE A 21 5.34 12.37 2.82
N ALA A 22 5.87 11.39 2.08
CA ALA A 22 5.07 10.33 1.46
C ALA A 22 4.39 9.44 2.51
N ASP A 23 5.15 8.99 3.51
CA ASP A 23 4.68 8.11 4.59
C ASP A 23 3.58 8.78 5.43
N ALA A 24 3.69 10.09 5.68
CA ALA A 24 2.69 10.87 6.40
C ALA A 24 1.34 10.92 5.66
N ALA A 25 1.34 10.88 4.33
CA ALA A 25 0.12 10.85 3.53
C ALA A 25 -0.39 9.42 3.23
N GLY A 26 0.23 8.37 3.80
CA GLY A 26 -0.14 6.97 3.52
C GLY A 26 0.38 6.44 2.17
N GLY A 27 1.42 7.07 1.63
CA GLY A 27 2.10 6.65 0.41
C GLY A 27 3.54 6.22 0.65
N PHE A 28 4.26 6.00 -0.44
CA PHE A 28 5.69 5.67 -0.46
C PHE A 28 6.37 6.31 -1.67
N VAL A 29 7.71 6.39 -1.62
CA VAL A 29 8.53 6.86 -2.73
C VAL A 29 8.89 5.67 -3.61
N TYR A 30 8.58 5.77 -4.90
CA TYR A 30 8.91 4.78 -5.92
C TYR A 30 9.92 5.35 -6.91
N SER A 31 10.96 4.59 -7.21
CA SER A 31 11.90 4.90 -8.29
C SER A 31 11.44 4.24 -9.57
N GLU A 32 11.20 5.03 -10.61
CA GLU A 32 10.78 4.50 -11.91
C GLU A 32 11.94 3.71 -12.56
N PRO A 33 11.72 2.49 -13.06
CA PRO A 33 12.81 1.60 -13.50
C PRO A 33 13.58 2.11 -14.73
N ASN A 34 12.93 2.91 -15.57
CA ASN A 34 13.47 3.37 -16.86
C ASN A 34 13.75 4.88 -16.90
N SER A 35 13.77 5.56 -15.76
CA SER A 35 14.05 7.01 -15.71
C SER A 35 14.62 7.45 -14.37
N ASN A 36 15.26 8.63 -14.33
CA ASN A 36 15.67 9.28 -13.09
C ASN A 36 14.51 10.03 -12.41
N THR A 37 13.33 9.41 -12.39
CA THR A 37 12.11 10.00 -11.84
C THR A 37 11.73 9.29 -10.56
N LEU A 38 11.45 10.07 -9.52
CA LEU A 38 10.83 9.58 -8.29
C LEU A 38 9.34 9.93 -8.33
N THR A 39 8.50 8.92 -8.14
CA THR A 39 7.05 9.06 -8.08
C THR A 39 6.59 8.77 -6.66
N ILE A 40 5.62 9.54 -6.16
CA ILE A 40 4.94 9.20 -4.91
C ILE A 40 3.70 8.39 -5.26
N LYS A 41 3.62 7.17 -4.73
CA LYS A 41 2.49 6.25 -4.95
C LYS A 41 1.76 6.00 -3.62
N PRO A 42 0.43 5.82 -3.61
CA PRO A 42 -0.28 5.39 -2.41
C PRO A 42 0.11 3.95 -2.07
N LEU A 43 0.14 3.59 -0.77
CA LEU A 43 0.31 2.18 -0.37
C LEU A 43 -0.80 1.30 -0.96
N TYR A 44 -2.03 1.81 -0.94
CA TYR A 44 -3.22 1.12 -1.47
C TYR A 44 -3.94 2.00 -2.50
N LYS A 45 -3.86 1.65 -3.79
CA LYS A 45 -4.73 2.24 -4.83
C LYS A 45 -6.20 1.98 -4.49
N LYS A 46 -6.52 0.73 -4.16
CA LYS A 46 -7.81 0.25 -3.65
C LYS A 46 -7.59 -0.48 -2.33
N VAL A 47 -8.55 -0.36 -1.43
CA VAL A 47 -8.61 -1.12 -0.17
C VAL A 47 -9.75 -2.13 -0.26
N TYR A 48 -9.73 -3.18 0.57
CA TYR A 48 -10.64 -4.34 0.41
C TYR A 48 -12.13 -4.01 0.50
N TRP A 49 -12.50 -2.84 1.04
CA TRP A 49 -13.89 -2.36 1.09
C TRP A 49 -14.27 -1.43 -0.07
N ASP A 50 -13.35 -1.12 -0.97
CA ASP A 50 -13.66 -0.35 -2.17
C ASP A 50 -14.34 -1.26 -3.21
N ALA A 51 -15.29 -0.69 -3.96
CA ALA A 51 -15.80 -1.35 -5.15
C ALA A 51 -14.68 -1.52 -6.19
N ILE A 52 -14.61 -2.72 -6.77
CA ILE A 52 -13.60 -3.09 -7.77
C ILE A 52 -14.26 -3.53 -9.08
N GLN A 53 -13.67 -3.12 -10.19
CA GLN A 53 -14.07 -3.49 -11.54
C GLN A 53 -12.87 -4.09 -12.28
N GLN A 54 -13.13 -4.82 -13.36
CA GLN A 54 -12.06 -5.46 -14.14
C GLN A 54 -11.02 -4.46 -14.67
N SER A 55 -11.43 -3.23 -14.98
CA SER A 55 -10.53 -2.16 -15.44
C SER A 55 -9.66 -1.55 -14.34
N ASP A 56 -9.90 -1.85 -13.06
CA ASP A 56 -9.07 -1.39 -11.95
C ASP A 56 -7.77 -2.22 -11.82
N PHE A 57 -7.75 -3.46 -12.32
CA PHE A 57 -6.60 -4.34 -12.18
C PHE A 57 -5.45 -3.89 -13.07
N ASP A 58 -4.28 -3.69 -12.46
CA ASP A 58 -3.04 -3.42 -13.19
C ASP A 58 -2.51 -4.71 -13.84
N ARG A 59 -2.75 -5.85 -13.20
CA ARG A 59 -2.27 -7.17 -13.64
C ARG A 59 -3.33 -8.26 -13.41
N LEU A 60 -3.47 -9.14 -14.39
CA LEU A 60 -4.17 -10.41 -14.26
C LEU A 60 -3.11 -11.53 -14.36
N ILE A 61 -2.93 -12.28 -13.27
CA ILE A 61 -1.95 -13.36 -13.18
C ILE A 61 -2.71 -14.70 -13.18
N PRO A 62 -2.65 -15.48 -14.27
CA PRO A 62 -3.14 -16.85 -14.27
C PRO A 62 -2.29 -17.73 -13.35
N GLU A 63 -2.91 -18.68 -12.66
CA GLU A 63 -2.16 -19.66 -11.85
C GLU A 63 -1.16 -20.46 -12.70
N SER A 64 -1.49 -20.73 -13.98
CA SER A 64 -0.67 -21.51 -14.90
C SER A 64 0.71 -20.92 -15.21
N VAL A 65 0.93 -19.63 -14.95
CA VAL A 65 2.24 -19.00 -15.12
C VAL A 65 3.09 -19.02 -13.85
N VAL A 66 2.47 -19.27 -12.69
CA VAL A 66 3.14 -19.27 -11.39
C VAL A 66 3.83 -20.61 -11.21
N THR A 67 5.14 -20.55 -10.98
CA THR A 67 5.99 -21.73 -10.81
C THR A 67 6.16 -22.13 -9.35
N ASP A 68 5.97 -21.19 -8.43
CA ASP A 68 5.97 -21.43 -6.98
C ASP A 68 4.99 -20.45 -6.31
N LEU A 69 4.18 -20.97 -5.40
CA LEU A 69 3.15 -20.25 -4.66
C LEU A 69 3.28 -20.60 -3.18
N SER A 70 3.45 -19.59 -2.34
CA SER A 70 3.33 -19.73 -0.89
C SER A 70 2.35 -18.71 -0.32
N THR A 71 1.70 -19.07 0.79
CA THR A 71 0.74 -18.19 1.47
C THR A 71 1.04 -18.18 2.96
N ASP A 72 1.22 -16.99 3.50
CA ASP A 72 1.27 -16.73 4.93
C ASP A 72 0.06 -15.88 5.33
N TYR A 73 -0.29 -15.90 6.62
CA TYR A 73 -1.37 -15.05 7.13
C TYR A 73 -1.04 -14.45 8.49
N ALA A 74 -1.68 -13.32 8.78
CA ALA A 74 -1.64 -12.65 10.07
C ALA A 74 -3.06 -12.18 10.45
N LEU A 75 -3.40 -12.34 11.73
CA LEU A 75 -4.68 -11.88 12.27
C LEU A 75 -4.50 -10.53 12.94
N TYR A 76 -5.35 -9.59 12.56
CA TYR A 76 -5.48 -8.27 13.14
C TYR A 76 -6.90 -8.10 13.69
N PRO A 77 -7.09 -7.25 14.73
CA PRO A 77 -8.42 -6.76 15.04
C PRO A 77 -9.11 -6.18 13.80
N ASN A 78 -10.44 -6.24 13.76
CA ASN A 78 -11.24 -5.65 12.69
C ASN A 78 -11.27 -4.12 12.80
N TYR A 79 -10.09 -3.49 12.72
CA TYR A 79 -9.92 -2.06 12.88
C TYR A 79 -10.84 -1.31 11.91
N ASN A 80 -11.64 -0.42 12.46
CA ASN A 80 -12.65 0.34 11.72
C ASN A 80 -12.60 1.84 12.05
N GLY A 81 -11.63 2.28 12.86
CA GLY A 81 -11.37 3.68 13.14
C GLY A 81 -9.94 3.95 13.60
N VAL A 82 -9.45 5.16 13.35
CA VAL A 82 -8.15 5.65 13.83
C VAL A 82 -8.25 7.13 14.16
N PHE A 83 -7.61 7.53 15.26
CA PHE A 83 -7.47 8.93 15.67
C PHE A 83 -6.11 9.47 15.22
N LEU A 84 -6.10 10.65 14.62
CA LEU A 84 -4.93 11.29 14.02
C LEU A 84 -4.73 12.65 14.68
N THR A 85 -3.49 12.97 15.06
CA THR A 85 -3.15 14.23 15.71
C THR A 85 -1.93 14.89 15.10
N ASN A 86 -1.91 16.22 15.13
CA ASN A 86 -0.75 17.04 14.87
C ASN A 86 -0.44 17.83 16.14
N ASP A 87 0.56 17.40 16.89
CA ASP A 87 0.98 18.05 18.14
C ASP A 87 1.53 19.49 17.95
N ARG A 88 2.02 19.84 16.76
CA ARG A 88 2.56 21.18 16.48
C ARG A 88 1.47 22.22 16.30
N THR A 89 0.38 21.85 15.64
CA THR A 89 -0.73 22.78 15.32
C THR A 89 -1.95 22.56 16.22
N GLY A 90 -2.03 21.41 16.89
CA GLY A 90 -3.21 20.96 17.63
C GLY A 90 -4.32 20.41 16.72
N GLU A 91 -4.08 20.23 15.42
CA GLU A 91 -5.06 19.65 14.51
C GLU A 91 -5.33 18.19 14.86
N THR A 92 -6.60 17.79 14.77
CA THR A 92 -7.01 16.42 15.04
C THR A 92 -8.02 15.95 14.01
N GLY A 93 -8.00 14.65 13.70
CA GLY A 93 -8.94 14.00 12.79
C GLY A 93 -9.29 12.61 13.28
N THR A 94 -10.50 12.15 12.97
CA THR A 94 -10.88 10.74 13.12
C THR A 94 -11.28 10.20 11.77
N VAL A 95 -10.62 9.14 11.34
CA VAL A 95 -10.98 8.41 10.12
C VAL A 95 -11.66 7.12 10.55
N LYS A 96 -12.80 6.80 9.93
CA LYS A 96 -13.50 5.54 10.16
C LYS A 96 -13.92 4.91 8.84
N ARG A 97 -14.01 3.58 8.82
CA ARG A 97 -14.54 2.85 7.66
C ARG A 97 -16.02 3.19 7.50
N ARG A 98 -16.45 3.49 6.27
CA ARG A 98 -17.85 3.79 5.96
C ARG A 98 -18.74 2.62 6.42
N ASP A 99 -19.95 2.94 6.86
CA ASP A 99 -20.95 1.95 7.29
C ASP A 99 -20.50 1.05 8.46
N THR A 100 -19.54 1.52 9.26
CA THR A 100 -19.13 0.89 10.53
C THR A 100 -19.29 1.82 11.72
N ALA A 101 -19.31 1.21 12.92
CA ALA A 101 -19.41 1.93 14.18
C ALA A 101 -18.15 2.74 14.52
N GLY A 102 -16.96 2.35 14.05
CA GLY A 102 -15.69 3.03 14.40
C GLY A 102 -15.23 2.78 15.84
N ASP A 103 -15.63 1.63 16.40
CA ASP A 103 -15.45 1.21 17.79
C ASP A 103 -14.20 0.36 18.03
N VAL A 104 -13.73 -0.39 17.03
CA VAL A 104 -12.46 -1.13 17.06
C VAL A 104 -11.38 -0.22 16.50
N LYS A 105 -10.69 0.49 17.41
CA LYS A 105 -9.75 1.54 17.03
C LYS A 105 -8.31 1.04 16.97
N LEU A 106 -7.61 1.47 15.93
CA LEU A 106 -6.14 1.40 15.88
C LEU A 106 -5.57 2.43 16.86
N GLU A 107 -4.33 2.19 17.31
CA GLU A 107 -3.61 3.17 18.15
C GLU A 107 -3.58 4.57 17.48
N PRO A 108 -3.76 5.65 18.26
CA PRO A 108 -3.66 7.00 17.71
C PRO A 108 -2.33 7.26 17.02
N ILE A 109 -2.35 7.90 15.86
CA ILE A 109 -1.15 8.26 15.11
C ILE A 109 -0.95 9.76 15.24
N ASN A 110 0.24 10.18 15.64
CA ASN A 110 0.64 11.57 15.69
C ASN A 110 1.68 11.84 14.60
N ASP A 111 1.46 12.84 13.76
CA ASP A 111 2.41 13.27 12.74
C ASP A 111 2.34 14.79 12.51
N PRO A 112 3.46 15.53 12.60
CA PRO A 112 3.47 16.98 12.38
C PRO A 112 3.11 17.39 10.94
N LEU A 113 3.12 16.45 9.99
CA LEU A 113 2.71 16.67 8.59
C LEU A 113 1.23 16.40 8.33
N PHE A 114 0.45 16.03 9.35
CA PHE A 114 -1.01 16.05 9.26
C PHE A 114 -1.51 17.50 9.26
N THR A 115 -1.36 18.18 8.13
CA THR A 115 -1.68 19.61 7.94
C THR A 115 -2.87 19.83 7.01
N SER A 116 -3.57 18.76 6.65
CA SER A 116 -4.73 18.81 5.77
C SER A 116 -5.61 17.59 6.00
N ILE A 117 -6.93 17.78 5.81
CA ILE A 117 -7.92 16.72 5.91
C ILE A 117 -7.61 15.58 4.93
N SER A 118 -7.17 15.88 3.71
CA SER A 118 -6.85 14.85 2.72
C SER A 118 -5.66 13.98 3.11
N ALA A 119 -4.60 14.56 3.70
CA ALA A 119 -3.44 13.80 4.17
C ALA A 119 -3.83 12.88 5.34
N MET A 120 -4.56 13.40 6.32
CA MET A 120 -5.11 12.60 7.42
C MET A 120 -6.04 11.49 6.91
N HIS A 121 -6.92 11.81 5.94
CA HIS A 121 -7.83 10.85 5.34
C HIS A 121 -7.09 9.68 4.67
N GLU A 122 -6.13 9.96 3.78
CA GLU A 122 -5.39 8.91 3.09
C GLU A 122 -4.50 8.10 4.03
N LYS A 123 -3.88 8.75 5.02
CA LYS A 123 -3.15 8.02 6.06
C LYS A 123 -4.08 7.08 6.83
N GLY A 124 -5.23 7.58 7.28
CA GLY A 124 -6.22 6.78 7.99
C GLY A 124 -6.75 5.63 7.15
N ARG A 125 -7.06 5.88 5.88
CA ARG A 125 -7.47 4.85 4.91
C ARG A 125 -6.38 3.77 4.75
N SER A 126 -5.12 4.17 4.61
CA SER A 126 -4.00 3.23 4.43
C SER A 126 -3.78 2.32 5.64
N VAL A 127 -3.89 2.84 6.88
CA VAL A 127 -3.63 2.03 8.07
C VAL A 127 -4.79 1.11 8.42
N LEU A 128 -6.02 1.51 8.09
CA LEU A 128 -7.20 0.67 8.25
C LEU A 128 -7.29 -0.43 7.18
N ALA A 129 -6.48 -0.35 6.11
CA ALA A 129 -6.47 -1.34 5.03
C ALA A 129 -6.03 -2.73 5.51
N LYS A 130 -5.27 -2.82 6.62
CA LYS A 130 -4.91 -4.08 7.28
C LYS A 130 -5.82 -4.31 8.48
N ALA A 131 -6.80 -5.20 8.33
CA ALA A 131 -7.74 -5.58 9.37
C ALA A 131 -8.22 -7.02 9.16
N GLY A 132 -8.62 -7.70 10.23
CA GLY A 132 -9.10 -9.08 10.14
C GLY A 132 -7.97 -10.05 9.73
N MET A 133 -8.28 -11.01 8.86
CA MET A 133 -7.27 -11.94 8.34
C MET A 133 -6.60 -11.36 7.10
N VAL A 134 -5.33 -11.02 7.24
CA VAL A 134 -4.49 -10.54 6.13
C VAL A 134 -3.64 -11.71 5.64
N GLU A 135 -3.75 -12.02 4.36
CA GLU A 135 -2.96 -13.06 3.69
C GLU A 135 -1.89 -12.40 2.81
N ASN A 136 -0.68 -12.96 2.84
CA ASN A 136 0.43 -12.58 1.98
C ASN A 136 0.77 -13.77 1.07
N HIS A 137 0.55 -13.60 -0.23
CA HIS A 137 0.82 -14.60 -1.24
C HIS A 137 2.13 -14.28 -1.95
N SER A 138 3.09 -15.19 -1.97
CA SER A 138 4.33 -15.07 -2.74
C SER A 138 4.16 -15.81 -4.06
N LEU A 139 4.19 -15.07 -5.17
CA LEU A 139 4.00 -15.60 -6.53
C LEU A 139 5.33 -15.53 -7.29
N LEU A 140 6.01 -16.67 -7.48
CA LEU A 140 7.17 -16.77 -8.35
C LEU A 140 6.73 -17.09 -9.79
N MET A 141 7.13 -16.27 -10.75
CA MET A 141 6.78 -16.47 -12.16
C MET A 141 7.85 -15.91 -13.10
N PRO A 142 7.94 -16.39 -14.36
CA PRO A 142 8.76 -15.75 -15.38
C PRO A 142 8.20 -14.36 -15.75
N ILE A 143 9.07 -13.46 -16.17
CA ILE A 143 8.66 -12.18 -16.76
C ILE A 143 8.29 -12.44 -18.23
N VAL A 144 7.00 -12.57 -18.51
CA VAL A 144 6.43 -12.77 -19.86
C VAL A 144 5.71 -11.52 -20.35
N ASN A 145 5.52 -11.37 -21.66
CA ASN A 145 4.98 -10.15 -22.25
C ASN A 145 3.52 -9.88 -21.83
N GLU A 146 2.76 -10.94 -21.57
CA GLU A 146 1.35 -10.87 -21.17
C GLU A 146 1.16 -10.24 -19.79
N ILE A 147 2.10 -10.49 -18.86
CA ILE A 147 2.03 -9.99 -17.48
C ILE A 147 2.91 -8.76 -17.30
N GLY A 148 4.10 -8.74 -17.92
CA GLY A 148 5.11 -7.71 -17.73
C GLY A 148 5.75 -7.75 -16.34
N LEU A 149 6.57 -6.73 -16.04
CA LEU A 149 7.15 -6.53 -14.71
C LEU A 149 6.08 -5.92 -13.78
N CYS A 150 5.77 -6.60 -12.69
CA CYS A 150 4.91 -6.06 -11.63
C CYS A 150 5.60 -4.91 -10.90
N THR A 151 4.83 -3.96 -10.40
CA THR A 151 5.34 -2.88 -9.55
C THR A 151 4.64 -2.86 -8.19
N PRO A 152 5.31 -2.39 -7.11
CA PRO A 152 4.63 -2.17 -5.84
C PRO A 152 3.41 -1.27 -6.02
N SER A 153 2.35 -1.55 -5.26
CA SER A 153 1.01 -0.94 -5.37
C SER A 153 0.19 -1.37 -6.59
N ASP A 154 0.68 -2.30 -7.43
CA ASP A 154 -0.15 -2.92 -8.47
C ASP A 154 -1.34 -3.67 -7.83
N LEU A 155 -2.53 -3.46 -8.39
CA LEU A 155 -3.74 -4.21 -8.08
C LEU A 155 -3.74 -5.48 -8.91
N ILE A 156 -3.53 -6.61 -8.25
CA ILE A 156 -3.34 -7.91 -8.90
C ILE A 156 -4.62 -8.72 -8.74
N ALA A 157 -5.18 -9.16 -9.86
CA ALA A 157 -6.15 -10.26 -9.88
C ALA A 157 -5.42 -11.57 -10.12
N PHE A 158 -5.58 -12.55 -9.22
CA PHE A 158 -5.01 -13.88 -9.36
C PHE A 158 -6.10 -14.87 -9.76
N ASN A 159 -5.87 -15.56 -10.88
CA ASN A 159 -6.81 -16.49 -11.53
C ASN A 159 -8.25 -15.95 -11.74
N ALA A 160 -8.44 -14.63 -11.68
CA ALA A 160 -9.76 -13.99 -11.60
C ALA A 160 -10.65 -14.47 -10.42
N GLU A 161 -10.07 -15.15 -9.43
CA GLU A 161 -10.77 -15.66 -8.25
C GLU A 161 -10.71 -14.66 -7.10
N TRP A 162 -9.56 -13.99 -6.97
CA TRP A 162 -9.34 -13.01 -5.93
C TRP A 162 -8.38 -11.93 -6.38
N TRP A 163 -8.30 -10.88 -5.56
CA TRP A 163 -7.38 -9.79 -5.79
C TRP A 163 -6.68 -9.35 -4.52
N GLY A 164 -5.54 -8.68 -4.72
CA GLY A 164 -4.76 -8.06 -3.66
C GLY A 164 -3.86 -6.97 -4.21
N VAL A 165 -3.02 -6.41 -3.35
CA VAL A 165 -2.08 -5.35 -3.69
C VAL A 165 -0.66 -5.89 -3.61
N ALA A 166 0.16 -5.61 -4.63
CA ALA A 166 1.58 -5.94 -4.61
C ALA A 166 2.29 -5.10 -3.54
N ASP A 167 2.69 -5.73 -2.44
CA ASP A 167 3.47 -5.11 -1.37
C ASP A 167 4.95 -4.99 -1.78
N SER A 168 5.49 -6.04 -2.38
CA SER A 168 6.86 -6.05 -2.88
C SER A 168 7.02 -6.86 -4.15
N VAL A 169 8.02 -6.49 -4.95
CA VAL A 169 8.41 -7.22 -6.16
C VAL A 169 9.92 -7.36 -6.14
N SER A 170 10.40 -8.57 -6.36
CA SER A 170 11.82 -8.86 -6.57
C SER A 170 12.01 -9.53 -7.91
N GLY A 171 13.08 -9.20 -8.62
CA GLY A 171 13.42 -9.78 -9.91
C GLY A 171 14.75 -10.52 -9.85
N SER A 172 14.89 -11.59 -10.61
CA SER A 172 16.15 -12.29 -10.80
C SER A 172 16.38 -12.63 -12.26
N PHE A 173 17.64 -12.70 -12.67
CA PHE A 173 18.03 -13.13 -14.01
C PHE A 173 19.11 -14.19 -13.90
N SER A 174 18.81 -15.39 -14.37
CA SER A 174 19.73 -16.53 -14.34
C SER A 174 19.52 -17.38 -15.59
N GLU A 175 20.62 -17.88 -16.17
CA GLU A 175 20.59 -18.79 -17.33
C GLU A 175 19.73 -18.31 -18.51
N GLY A 176 19.71 -17.00 -18.77
CA GLY A 176 18.91 -16.42 -19.86
C GLY A 176 17.41 -16.29 -19.57
N LYS A 177 16.97 -16.56 -18.34
CA LYS A 177 15.58 -16.44 -17.89
C LYS A 177 15.46 -15.33 -16.85
N ALA A 178 14.51 -14.43 -17.08
CA ALA A 178 14.11 -13.41 -16.11
C ALA A 178 12.89 -13.92 -15.33
N THR A 179 12.97 -13.91 -14.01
CA THR A 179 11.86 -14.26 -13.11
C THR A 179 11.58 -13.10 -12.16
N GLN A 180 10.37 -13.09 -11.61
CA GLN A 180 9.96 -12.19 -10.56
C GLN A 180 9.21 -12.95 -9.47
N THR A 181 9.42 -12.54 -8.23
CA THR A 181 8.60 -12.93 -7.09
C THR A 181 7.81 -11.71 -6.64
N VAL A 182 6.49 -11.83 -6.63
CA VAL A 182 5.58 -10.77 -6.21
C VAL A 182 4.91 -11.18 -4.91
N ALA A 183 5.07 -10.38 -3.86
CA ALA A 183 4.32 -10.53 -2.63
C ALA A 183 3.00 -9.75 -2.75
N VAL A 184 1.88 -10.46 -2.73
CA VAL A 184 0.53 -9.91 -2.86
C VAL A 184 -0.18 -9.99 -1.51
N GLU A 185 -0.46 -8.83 -0.94
CA GLU A 185 -1.25 -8.71 0.28
C GLU A 185 -2.74 -8.64 -0.08
N ARG A 186 -3.57 -9.42 0.61
CA ARG A 186 -5.03 -9.29 0.55
C ARG A 186 -5.65 -9.44 1.93
N VAL A 187 -6.79 -8.80 2.13
CA VAL A 187 -7.62 -9.04 3.31
C VAL A 187 -8.71 -10.04 2.94
N ASN A 188 -8.75 -11.16 3.65
CA ASN A 188 -9.82 -12.14 3.52
C ASN A 188 -11.03 -11.63 4.30
N HIS A 189 -12.06 -11.21 3.57
CA HIS A 189 -13.35 -10.82 4.12
C HIS A 189 -14.40 -11.77 3.57
N GLU A 190 -15.02 -12.54 4.46
CA GLU A 190 -16.16 -13.43 4.18
C GLU A 190 -17.43 -12.65 3.81
#